data_AF-A0A2E7AU50-F1
#
_entry.id   AF-A0A2E7AU50-F1
#
_cell.length_a   1.000
_cell.length_b   1.000
_cell.length_c   1.000
_cell.angle_alpha   90.00
_cell.angle_beta   90.00
_cell.angle_gamma   90.00
#
_symmetry.space_group_name_H-M   'P 1'
#
loop_
_entity.id
_entity.type
_entity.pdbx_description
1 polymer ?
#
loop_
_entity_poly.entity_id
_entity_poly.type
_entity_poly.pdbx_seq_one_letter_code
_entity_poly.pdbx_strand_id
1 'polypeptide(L)'
;MQTVYNNNGNFACSQYGEEWAGPDGDRITLAIALLKQLPSGSVNINSFESRLDFPTSVGIQELIEASTNWTISEDSESYLHGHSDSYLVAVTSSSEEPNWPAFSPNMNKTESQQELIDQWSKEVQGVSQGAYVSQAQHIVASSSRLGLKAQNDHGTMVWPPRQLNSEGARIESSTNTLSEPATILTWTRLSSAGAPSEFSGRAPLLDGVSTVLVAFEEGPKGVFMLADDEHEAPEIDGKVRFEVRRLYGQDGMMHYGLKAVLCQS
;
A
#
# COMPACT_ATOMS: atom_id res chain seq x y z
N MET A 1 -10.72 -2.98 -3.78
CA MET A 1 -9.92 -4.21 -3.88
C MET A 1 -9.13 -4.13 -5.19
N GLN A 2 -7.80 -4.27 -5.19
CA GLN A 2 -7.06 -4.30 -6.46
C GLN A 2 -7.31 -5.65 -7.16
N THR A 3 -8.32 -5.68 -8.02
CA THR A 3 -8.84 -6.90 -8.65
C THR A 3 -8.07 -7.26 -9.90
N VAL A 4 -7.54 -8.48 -9.89
CA VAL A 4 -6.82 -9.13 -10.98
C VAL A 4 -7.69 -10.25 -11.53
N TYR A 5 -7.66 -10.55 -12.84
CA TYR A 5 -7.49 -11.91 -13.39
C TYR A 5 -7.56 -11.88 -14.92
N ASN A 6 -6.49 -12.35 -15.57
CA ASN A 6 -6.61 -13.01 -16.88
C ASN A 6 -6.50 -14.54 -16.69
N ASN A 7 -6.80 -15.31 -17.74
CA ASN A 7 -6.98 -16.77 -17.73
C ASN A 7 -5.82 -17.62 -17.15
N ASN A 8 -4.65 -17.03 -16.84
CA ASN A 8 -3.48 -17.72 -16.27
C ASN A 8 -3.03 -17.18 -14.89
N GLY A 9 -3.69 -16.16 -14.34
CA GLY A 9 -3.42 -15.65 -12.98
C GLY A 9 -2.15 -14.80 -12.78
N ASN A 10 -1.41 -14.49 -13.85
CA ASN A 10 -0.09 -13.85 -13.78
C ASN A 10 -0.07 -12.36 -14.13
N PHE A 11 -1.23 -11.74 -14.37
CA PHE A 11 -1.35 -10.35 -14.82
C PHE A 11 -2.36 -9.64 -13.95
N ALA A 12 -2.04 -8.45 -13.47
CA ALA A 12 -2.91 -7.64 -12.64
C ALA A 12 -3.26 -6.31 -13.32
N CYS A 13 -4.52 -5.92 -13.16
CA CYS A 13 -5.05 -4.62 -13.54
C CYS A 13 -5.71 -4.01 -12.30
N SER A 14 -5.96 -2.72 -12.34
CA SER A 14 -6.83 -2.07 -11.36
C SER A 14 -8.29 -2.47 -11.55
N GLN A 15 -9.06 -2.50 -10.46
CA GLN A 15 -10.52 -2.67 -10.49
C GLN A 15 -11.23 -1.55 -11.28
N TYR A 16 -10.58 -0.39 -11.40
CA TYR A 16 -11.10 0.75 -12.14
C TYR A 16 -10.71 0.74 -13.64
N GLY A 17 -10.00 -0.28 -14.11
CA GLY A 17 -9.54 -0.41 -15.50
C GLY A 17 -8.08 -0.02 -15.70
N GLU A 18 -7.61 -0.10 -16.95
CA GLU A 18 -6.19 0.07 -17.29
C GLU A 18 -5.68 1.51 -17.13
N GLU A 19 -6.58 2.50 -17.17
CA GLU A 19 -6.22 3.92 -17.14
C GLU A 19 -6.23 4.54 -15.74
N TRP A 20 -6.70 3.81 -14.72
CA TRP A 20 -6.82 4.33 -13.36
C TRP A 20 -6.57 3.27 -12.30
N ALA A 21 -5.60 3.48 -11.41
CA ALA A 21 -5.30 2.56 -10.30
C ALA A 21 -6.11 2.80 -9.02
N GLY A 22 -7.07 3.74 -9.05
CA GLY A 22 -7.78 4.20 -7.85
C GLY A 22 -7.11 5.40 -7.18
N PRO A 23 -7.78 6.01 -6.19
CA PRO A 23 -7.29 7.21 -5.51
C PRO A 23 -5.86 7.09 -4.97
N ASP A 24 -5.53 5.95 -4.37
CA ASP A 24 -4.25 5.72 -3.71
C ASP A 24 -3.44 4.57 -4.33
N GLY A 25 -3.81 4.13 -5.54
CA GLY A 25 -3.12 3.06 -6.26
C GLY A 25 -2.20 3.54 -7.37
N ASP A 26 -1.29 2.66 -7.77
CA ASP A 26 -0.38 2.76 -8.92
C ASP A 26 0.18 1.37 -9.26
N ARG A 27 1.19 1.31 -10.15
CA ARG A 27 1.81 0.03 -10.55
C ARG A 27 2.46 -0.74 -9.40
N ILE A 28 3.09 -0.09 -8.42
CA ILE A 28 3.74 -0.82 -7.32
C ILE A 28 2.71 -1.42 -6.37
N THR A 29 1.61 -0.71 -6.11
CA THR A 29 0.50 -1.26 -5.33
C THR A 29 -0.10 -2.50 -6.03
N LEU A 30 -0.31 -2.41 -7.35
CA LEU A 30 -0.79 -3.54 -8.16
C LEU A 30 0.18 -4.71 -8.18
N ALA A 31 1.48 -4.45 -8.27
CA ALA A 31 2.51 -5.48 -8.25
C ALA A 31 2.50 -6.23 -6.92
N ILE A 32 2.44 -5.51 -5.80
CA ILE A 32 2.35 -6.12 -4.47
C ILE A 32 1.06 -6.93 -4.33
N ALA A 33 -0.07 -6.41 -4.83
CA ALA A 33 -1.34 -7.13 -4.82
C ALA A 33 -1.27 -8.44 -5.63
N LEU A 34 -0.64 -8.42 -6.82
CA LEU A 34 -0.41 -9.60 -7.64
C LEU A 34 0.48 -10.63 -6.92
N LEU A 35 1.62 -10.18 -6.39
CA LEU A 35 2.58 -11.06 -5.71
C LEU A 35 1.98 -11.72 -4.47
N LYS A 36 1.08 -11.05 -3.74
CA LYS A 36 0.33 -11.65 -2.62
C LYS A 36 -0.60 -12.80 -3.05
N GLN A 37 -1.03 -12.85 -4.31
CA GLN A 37 -1.92 -13.90 -4.84
C GLN A 37 -1.15 -15.08 -5.44
N LEU A 38 0.10 -14.87 -5.83
CA LEU A 38 0.95 -15.90 -6.42
C LEU A 38 1.69 -16.70 -5.35
N PRO A 39 2.05 -17.97 -5.62
CA PRO A 39 2.95 -18.73 -4.76
C PRO A 39 4.27 -17.97 -4.57
N SER A 40 4.73 -17.86 -3.32
CA SER A 40 5.98 -17.17 -2.99
C SER A 40 7.16 -17.68 -3.84
N GLY A 41 8.01 -16.78 -4.29
CA GLY A 41 9.20 -17.09 -5.06
C GLY A 41 10.17 -15.91 -5.09
N SER A 42 10.98 -15.84 -6.13
CA SER A 42 11.82 -14.68 -6.41
C SER A 42 11.42 -14.01 -7.72
N VAL A 43 11.57 -12.69 -7.83
CA VAL A 43 11.41 -11.96 -9.10
C VAL A 43 12.57 -11.04 -9.38
N ASN A 44 12.87 -10.87 -10.67
CA ASN A 44 13.71 -9.80 -11.19
C ASN A 44 12.83 -8.58 -11.49
N ILE A 45 13.27 -7.38 -11.10
CA ILE A 45 12.52 -6.11 -11.23
C ILE A 45 13.18 -5.10 -12.19
N ASN A 46 14.21 -5.49 -12.94
CA ASN A 46 15.08 -4.56 -13.69
C ASN A 46 14.32 -3.60 -14.62
N SER A 47 13.23 -4.05 -15.25
CA SER A 47 12.41 -3.19 -16.12
C SER A 47 11.33 -2.42 -15.36
N PHE A 48 10.94 -2.88 -14.16
CA PHE A 48 9.80 -2.37 -13.42
C PHE A 48 10.02 -0.98 -12.82
N GLU A 49 11.22 -0.70 -12.29
CA GLU A 49 11.48 0.57 -11.60
C GLU A 49 11.28 1.78 -12.53
N SER A 50 11.64 1.62 -13.79
CA SER A 50 11.50 2.65 -14.83
C SER A 50 10.05 2.98 -15.20
N ARG A 51 9.07 2.21 -14.67
CA ARG A 51 7.64 2.34 -14.96
C ARG A 51 6.86 3.05 -13.86
N LEU A 52 7.53 3.47 -12.79
CA LEU A 52 6.87 4.17 -11.69
C LEU A 52 6.64 5.65 -12.03
N ASP A 53 5.49 6.15 -11.60
CA ASP A 53 5.10 7.56 -11.80
C ASP A 53 6.00 8.51 -10.98
N PHE A 54 6.45 8.05 -9.80
CA PHE A 54 7.29 8.82 -8.88
C PHE A 54 8.38 7.94 -8.25
N PRO A 55 9.54 8.52 -7.89
CA PRO A 55 10.52 7.86 -7.03
C PRO A 55 9.89 7.43 -5.71
N THR A 56 10.29 6.28 -5.19
CA THR A 56 9.79 5.76 -3.93
C THR A 56 10.70 6.18 -2.77
N SER A 57 10.11 6.52 -1.62
CA SER A 57 10.88 6.87 -0.41
C SER A 57 11.67 5.68 0.16
N VAL A 58 11.23 4.47 -0.13
CA VAL A 58 11.86 3.19 0.23
C VAL A 58 12.06 2.40 -1.06
N GLY A 59 13.20 1.71 -1.22
CA GLY A 59 13.51 0.96 -2.44
C GLY A 59 12.44 -0.10 -2.76
N ILE A 60 12.23 -0.36 -4.06
CA ILE A 60 11.17 -1.28 -4.53
C ILE A 60 11.36 -2.69 -3.98
N GLN A 61 12.61 -3.15 -3.89
CA GLN A 61 12.94 -4.41 -3.24
C GLN A 61 12.42 -4.47 -1.81
N GLU A 62 12.74 -3.47 -0.99
CA GLU A 62 12.30 -3.42 0.41
C GLU A 62 10.77 -3.33 0.49
N LEU A 63 10.10 -2.59 -0.40
CA LEU A 63 8.64 -2.54 -0.44
C LEU A 63 8.02 -3.91 -0.72
N ILE A 64 8.56 -4.66 -1.69
CA ILE A 64 8.05 -6.00 -2.06
C ILE A 64 8.35 -7.01 -0.96
N GLU A 65 9.60 -7.08 -0.48
CA GLU A 65 10.04 -8.05 0.54
C GLU A 65 9.41 -7.79 1.91
N ALA A 66 9.13 -6.53 2.25
CA ALA A 66 8.43 -6.20 3.48
C ALA A 66 6.94 -6.54 3.42
N SER A 67 6.32 -6.46 2.24
CA SER A 67 4.86 -6.56 2.08
C SER A 67 4.38 -7.93 1.62
N THR A 68 5.29 -8.80 1.21
CA THR A 68 5.00 -10.10 0.58
C THR A 68 5.97 -11.18 1.09
N ASN A 69 5.79 -12.42 0.63
CA ASN A 69 6.75 -13.51 0.86
C ASN A 69 7.69 -13.72 -0.33
N TRP A 70 7.81 -12.72 -1.22
CA TRP A 70 8.71 -12.78 -2.37
C TRP A 70 10.06 -12.15 -2.04
N THR A 71 11.10 -12.60 -2.75
CA THR A 71 12.43 -11.99 -2.72
C THR A 71 12.77 -11.37 -4.07
N ILE A 72 13.63 -10.35 -4.06
CA ILE A 72 14.17 -9.79 -5.30
C ILE A 72 15.51 -10.44 -5.60
N SER A 73 15.68 -10.92 -6.83
CA SER A 73 16.93 -11.52 -7.29
C SER A 73 17.15 -11.25 -8.78
N GLU A 74 18.33 -10.76 -9.13
CA GLU A 74 18.73 -10.58 -10.53
C GLU A 74 18.76 -11.90 -11.31
N ASP A 75 19.06 -13.02 -10.62
CA ASP A 75 19.13 -14.37 -11.18
C ASP A 75 17.77 -15.09 -11.22
N SER A 76 16.66 -14.40 -10.92
CA SER A 76 15.34 -15.02 -10.96
C SER A 76 14.93 -15.42 -12.39
N GLU A 77 14.30 -16.58 -12.52
CA GLU A 77 13.64 -17.02 -13.74
C GLU A 77 12.30 -16.32 -13.98
N SER A 78 11.79 -15.60 -12.97
CA SER A 78 10.55 -14.81 -13.05
C SER A 78 10.84 -13.31 -13.07
N TYR A 79 10.12 -12.58 -13.90
CA TYR A 79 10.30 -11.16 -14.15
C TYR A 79 9.01 -10.41 -13.84
N LEU A 80 9.11 -9.36 -13.02
CA LEU A 80 8.04 -8.43 -12.76
C LEU A 80 8.05 -7.34 -13.84
N HIS A 81 6.92 -7.20 -14.51
CA HIS A 81 6.70 -6.24 -15.59
C HIS A 81 5.68 -5.19 -15.17
N GLY A 82 5.89 -3.95 -15.61
CA GLY A 82 4.91 -2.89 -15.58
C GLY A 82 4.71 -2.34 -16.98
N HIS A 83 3.46 -2.14 -17.40
CA HIS A 83 3.15 -1.53 -18.69
C HIS A 83 3.61 -0.06 -18.68
N SER A 84 4.10 0.47 -19.80
CA SER A 84 4.58 1.86 -19.89
C SER A 84 3.51 2.90 -19.57
N ASP A 85 2.34 2.77 -20.21
CA ASP A 85 1.32 3.82 -20.21
C ASP A 85 0.05 3.47 -19.43
N SER A 86 -0.15 2.19 -19.08
CA SER A 86 -1.33 1.69 -18.37
C SER A 86 -0.98 1.15 -16.99
N TYR A 87 -1.96 1.08 -16.10
CA TYR A 87 -1.89 0.45 -14.78
C TYR A 87 -2.08 -1.06 -14.88
N LEU A 88 -1.13 -1.70 -15.55
CA LEU A 88 -1.02 -3.13 -15.74
C LEU A 88 0.34 -3.61 -15.25
N VAL A 89 0.35 -4.75 -14.58
CA VAL A 89 1.58 -5.43 -14.15
C VAL A 89 1.47 -6.93 -14.39
N ALA A 90 2.60 -7.61 -14.53
CA ALA A 90 2.62 -9.05 -14.77
C ALA A 90 3.87 -9.71 -14.19
N VAL A 91 3.76 -11.00 -13.86
CA VAL A 91 4.90 -11.86 -13.56
C VAL A 91 5.04 -12.91 -14.66
N THR A 92 6.16 -12.94 -15.36
CA THR A 92 6.38 -13.90 -16.46
C THR A 92 7.76 -14.55 -16.40
N SER A 93 7.97 -15.63 -17.15
CA SER A 93 9.26 -16.31 -17.25
C SER A 93 10.22 -15.71 -18.29
N SER A 94 9.90 -14.53 -18.82
CA SER A 94 10.66 -13.86 -19.88
C SER A 94 11.01 -12.44 -19.44
N SER A 95 12.23 -12.00 -19.75
CA SER A 95 12.67 -10.61 -19.55
C SER A 95 12.05 -9.64 -20.56
N GLU A 96 11.59 -10.15 -21.70
CA GLU A 96 10.88 -9.36 -22.71
C GLU A 96 9.49 -8.94 -22.25
N GLU A 97 9.03 -7.80 -22.74
CA GLU A 97 7.70 -7.27 -22.42
C GLU A 97 6.61 -8.28 -22.83
N PRO A 98 5.67 -8.61 -21.91
CA PRO A 98 4.65 -9.60 -22.22
C PRO A 98 3.60 -9.06 -23.18
N ASN A 99 2.92 -9.97 -23.87
CA ASN A 99 1.68 -9.62 -24.57
C ASN A 99 0.59 -9.31 -23.53
N TRP A 100 0.30 -8.03 -23.35
CA TRP A 100 -0.72 -7.58 -22.41
C TRP A 100 -2.11 -8.06 -22.88
N PRO A 101 -2.88 -8.74 -22.01
CA PRO A 101 -4.25 -9.08 -22.33
C PRO A 101 -5.09 -7.78 -22.39
N ALA A 102 -6.16 -7.79 -23.17
CA ALA A 102 -7.14 -6.71 -23.10
C ALA A 102 -7.91 -6.82 -21.77
N PHE A 103 -7.86 -5.78 -20.95
CA PHE A 103 -8.77 -5.60 -19.83
C PHE A 103 -9.87 -4.63 -20.23
N SER A 104 -11.12 -5.08 -20.16
CA SER A 104 -12.25 -4.19 -20.40
C SER A 104 -12.29 -3.11 -19.32
N PRO A 105 -12.26 -1.81 -19.67
CA PRO A 105 -12.44 -0.76 -18.67
C PRO A 105 -13.83 -0.90 -18.05
N ASN A 106 -13.88 -1.02 -16.72
CA ASN A 106 -15.16 -1.04 -16.01
C ASN A 106 -15.76 0.37 -15.86
N MET A 107 -15.01 1.43 -16.13
CA MET A 107 -15.48 2.81 -16.01
C MET A 107 -14.84 3.74 -17.04
N ASN A 108 -15.62 4.71 -17.51
CA ASN A 108 -15.10 5.84 -18.30
C ASN A 108 -14.32 6.79 -17.38
N LYS A 109 -13.22 7.35 -17.88
CA LYS A 109 -12.41 8.33 -17.15
C LYS A 109 -13.26 9.54 -16.74
N THR A 110 -13.28 9.88 -15.45
CA THR A 110 -14.01 11.05 -14.93
C THR A 110 -13.06 12.24 -14.72
N GLU A 111 -13.58 13.46 -14.79
CA GLU A 111 -12.80 14.70 -14.54
C GLU A 111 -12.08 14.65 -13.18
N SER A 112 -12.76 14.12 -12.16
CA SER A 112 -12.22 13.96 -10.80
C SER A 112 -11.02 13.01 -10.71
N GLN A 113 -10.88 12.03 -11.61
CA GLN A 113 -9.70 11.15 -11.64
C GLN A 113 -8.45 11.91 -12.08
N GLN A 114 -8.56 12.75 -13.11
CA GLN A 114 -7.42 13.54 -13.57
C GLN A 114 -7.01 14.56 -12.50
N GLU A 115 -7.98 15.19 -11.84
CA GLU A 115 -7.70 16.10 -10.72
C GLU A 115 -6.91 15.40 -9.60
N LEU A 116 -7.26 14.15 -9.25
CA LEU A 116 -6.52 13.37 -8.26
C LEU A 116 -5.08 13.06 -8.70
N ILE A 117 -4.86 12.70 -9.97
CA ILE A 117 -3.50 12.50 -10.53
C ILE A 117 -2.67 13.77 -10.39
N ASP A 118 -3.26 14.91 -10.75
CA ASP A 118 -2.61 16.20 -10.69
C ASP A 118 -2.31 16.60 -9.23
N GLN A 119 -3.19 16.27 -8.29
CA GLN A 119 -2.93 16.50 -6.87
C GLN A 119 -1.76 15.66 -6.34
N TRP A 120 -1.63 14.38 -6.73
CA TRP A 120 -0.46 13.58 -6.36
C TRP A 120 0.84 14.22 -6.86
N SER A 121 0.84 14.72 -8.10
CA SER A 121 2.01 15.40 -8.67
C SER A 121 2.39 16.65 -7.87
N LYS A 122 1.41 17.41 -7.39
CA LYS A 122 1.63 18.58 -6.51
C LYS A 122 2.12 18.17 -5.13
N GLU A 123 1.53 17.14 -4.54
CA GLU A 123 1.83 16.66 -3.19
C GLU A 123 3.27 16.13 -3.10
N VAL A 124 3.72 15.35 -4.08
CA VAL A 124 5.10 14.82 -4.14
C VAL A 124 6.14 15.93 -4.21
N GLN A 125 5.85 17.02 -4.92
CA GLN A 125 6.72 18.20 -5.01
C GLN A 125 6.54 19.16 -3.82
N GLY A 126 5.54 18.91 -2.97
CA GLY A 126 5.20 19.73 -1.83
C GLY A 126 6.17 19.51 -0.67
N VAL A 127 6.24 20.53 0.19
CA VAL A 127 6.94 20.45 1.47
C VAL A 127 5.90 20.24 2.55
N SER A 128 6.06 19.20 3.39
CA SER A 128 5.19 18.99 4.55
C SER A 128 5.14 20.26 5.41
N GLN A 129 3.93 20.76 5.65
CA GLN A 129 3.68 21.89 6.55
C GLN A 129 3.26 21.42 7.96
N GLY A 130 3.27 20.11 8.18
CA GLY A 130 2.83 19.44 9.39
C GLY A 130 3.85 18.43 9.90
N ALA A 131 3.46 17.15 9.89
CA ALA A 131 4.26 16.07 10.47
C ALA A 131 5.29 15.56 9.47
N TYR A 132 6.48 16.16 9.48
CA TYR A 132 7.61 15.69 8.66
C TYR A 132 8.16 14.35 9.19
N VAL A 133 8.26 13.37 8.29
CA VAL A 133 8.94 12.09 8.57
C VAL A 133 10.10 11.94 7.60
N SER A 134 11.31 11.76 8.13
CA SER A 134 12.51 11.62 7.30
C SER A 134 12.52 10.30 6.53
N GLN A 135 13.13 10.29 5.35
CA GLN A 135 13.32 9.06 4.56
C GLN A 135 13.98 7.93 5.39
N ALA A 136 14.98 8.27 6.21
CA ALA A 136 15.66 7.31 7.07
C ALA A 136 14.71 6.61 8.05
N GLN A 137 13.73 7.34 8.60
CA GLN A 137 12.71 6.74 9.47
C GLN A 137 11.77 5.82 8.70
N HIS A 138 11.46 6.12 7.44
CA HIS A 138 10.68 5.21 6.59
C HIS A 138 11.43 3.91 6.31
N ILE A 139 12.71 3.99 5.97
CA ILE A 139 13.56 2.82 5.70
C ILE A 139 13.69 1.95 6.95
N VAL A 140 13.89 2.54 8.13
CA VAL A 140 14.01 1.75 9.37
C VAL A 140 12.68 1.08 9.76
N ALA A 141 11.55 1.69 9.43
CA ALA A 141 10.24 1.20 9.84
C ALA A 141 9.52 0.33 8.80
N SER A 142 9.97 0.32 7.53
CA SER A 142 9.30 -0.30 6.38
C SER A 142 8.91 -1.75 6.65
N SER A 143 9.88 -2.61 6.97
CA SER A 143 9.66 -4.02 7.26
C SER A 143 8.55 -4.25 8.30
N SER A 144 8.58 -3.49 9.39
CA SER A 144 7.60 -3.64 10.48
C SER A 144 6.22 -3.10 10.17
N ARG A 145 6.13 -2.00 9.41
CA ARG A 145 4.87 -1.31 9.13
C ARG A 145 4.15 -1.90 7.93
N LEU A 146 4.89 -2.31 6.91
CA LEU A 146 4.34 -2.94 5.70
C LEU A 146 4.03 -4.42 5.91
N GLY A 147 4.89 -5.11 6.67
CA GLY A 147 4.75 -6.54 6.96
C GLY A 147 4.03 -6.86 8.26
N LEU A 148 3.47 -5.84 8.94
CA LEU A 148 2.83 -5.97 10.27
C LEU A 148 3.69 -6.78 11.27
N LYS A 149 5.01 -6.59 11.26
CA LYS A 149 5.93 -7.34 12.11
C LYS A 149 5.93 -6.76 13.52
N ALA A 150 5.44 -7.55 14.48
CA ALA A 150 5.35 -7.22 15.89
C ALA A 150 6.43 -7.97 16.68
N GLN A 151 6.93 -7.36 17.75
CA GLN A 151 7.88 -7.98 18.68
C GLN A 151 7.14 -8.71 19.80
N ASN A 152 7.74 -9.78 20.32
CA ASN A 152 7.26 -10.43 21.54
C ASN A 152 8.01 -9.89 22.78
N ASP A 153 7.29 -9.22 23.66
CA ASP A 153 7.77 -8.73 24.96
C ASP A 153 7.15 -9.59 26.07
N HIS A 154 7.88 -10.61 26.51
CA HIS A 154 7.49 -11.52 27.60
C HIS A 154 6.07 -12.12 27.46
N GLY A 155 5.67 -12.47 26.24
CA GLY A 155 4.35 -13.02 25.91
C GLY A 155 3.34 -12.00 25.42
N THR A 156 3.67 -10.70 25.42
CA THR A 156 2.83 -9.63 24.89
C THR A 156 3.34 -9.20 23.51
N MET A 157 2.45 -9.18 22.52
CA MET A 157 2.80 -8.66 21.20
C MET A 157 2.82 -7.14 21.20
N VAL A 158 3.90 -6.54 20.70
CA VAL A 158 4.10 -5.08 20.61
C VAL A 158 4.27 -4.68 19.16
N TRP A 159 3.40 -3.78 18.69
CA TRP A 159 3.48 -3.19 17.36
C TRP A 159 3.12 -1.69 17.40
N PRO A 160 3.86 -0.82 16.69
CA PRO A 160 5.14 -1.10 16.02
C PRO A 160 6.26 -1.51 16.99
N PRO A 161 7.32 -2.19 16.52
CA PRO A 161 8.49 -2.55 17.30
C PRO A 161 9.09 -1.36 18.07
N ARG A 162 9.60 -1.61 19.28
CA ARG A 162 10.25 -0.62 20.14
C ARG A 162 11.64 -1.13 20.53
N GLN A 163 12.54 -0.20 20.85
CA GLN A 163 13.87 -0.58 21.33
C GLN A 163 13.84 -1.08 22.78
N LEU A 164 12.97 -0.47 23.60
CA LEU A 164 12.85 -0.73 25.02
C LEU A 164 11.39 -1.01 25.40
N ASN A 165 11.20 -1.86 26.41
CA ASN A 165 9.91 -2.04 27.06
C ASN A 165 9.64 -0.95 28.12
N SER A 166 8.52 -1.06 28.85
CA SER A 166 8.13 -0.10 29.89
C SER A 166 9.14 -0.01 31.04
N GLU A 167 9.93 -1.05 31.26
CA GLU A 167 10.95 -1.13 32.32
C GLU A 167 12.33 -0.64 31.83
N GLY A 168 12.45 -0.23 30.56
CA GLY A 168 13.71 0.21 29.97
C GLY A 168 14.65 -0.94 29.59
N ALA A 169 14.17 -2.18 29.56
CA ALA A 169 14.92 -3.34 29.10
C ALA A 169 14.78 -3.50 27.57
N ARG A 170 15.80 -4.08 26.92
CA ARG A 170 15.75 -4.38 25.49
C ARG A 170 14.76 -5.52 25.24
N ILE A 171 13.91 -5.34 24.22
CA ILE A 171 12.99 -6.38 23.76
C ILE A 171 13.72 -7.27 22.74
N GLU A 172 13.64 -8.58 22.90
CA GLU A 172 14.22 -9.53 21.94
C GLU A 172 13.51 -9.44 20.59
N SER A 173 14.29 -9.49 19.50
CA SER A 173 13.84 -9.18 18.14
C SER A 173 13.04 -10.30 17.46
N SER A 174 12.42 -11.23 18.22
CA SER A 174 11.56 -12.23 17.60
C SER A 174 10.33 -11.52 17.02
N THR A 175 10.22 -11.54 15.69
CA THR A 175 9.14 -10.88 14.97
C THR A 175 8.09 -11.88 14.54
N ASN A 176 6.85 -11.69 15.00
CA ASN A 176 5.69 -12.37 14.43
C ASN A 176 4.92 -11.40 13.53
N THR A 177 4.36 -11.89 12.44
CA THR A 177 3.41 -11.12 11.64
C THR A 177 2.06 -11.09 12.37
N LEU A 178 1.46 -9.91 12.53
CA LEU A 178 0.09 -9.82 13.03
C LEU A 178 -0.90 -10.38 12.01
N SER A 179 -1.90 -11.10 12.49
CA SER A 179 -2.88 -11.78 11.64
C SER A 179 -3.93 -10.81 11.12
N GLU A 180 -4.42 -11.10 9.92
CA GLU A 180 -5.57 -10.43 9.31
C GLU A 180 -6.78 -11.39 9.27
N PRO A 181 -8.03 -10.90 9.32
CA PRO A 181 -8.44 -9.50 9.40
C PRO A 181 -8.41 -8.91 10.82
N ALA A 182 -8.30 -7.58 10.93
CA ALA A 182 -8.42 -6.84 12.19
C ALA A 182 -9.86 -6.32 12.40
N THR A 183 -10.25 -6.07 13.66
CA THR A 183 -11.58 -5.56 14.04
C THR A 183 -11.57 -4.04 14.19
N ILE A 184 -12.52 -3.33 13.60
CA ILE A 184 -12.71 -1.88 13.78
C ILE A 184 -13.24 -1.62 15.19
N LEU A 185 -12.49 -0.86 15.99
CA LEU A 185 -12.93 -0.39 17.30
C LEU A 185 -13.73 0.91 17.21
N THR A 186 -13.28 1.82 16.33
CA THR A 186 -13.94 3.09 16.06
C THR A 186 -13.37 3.68 14.78
N TRP A 187 -14.05 4.69 14.23
CA TRP A 187 -13.64 5.35 12.99
C TRP A 187 -14.04 6.82 13.00
N THR A 188 -13.37 7.60 12.17
CA THR A 188 -13.73 9.00 11.91
C THR A 188 -13.46 9.35 10.46
N ARG A 189 -14.23 10.29 9.92
CA ARG A 189 -13.99 10.87 8.61
C ARG A 189 -13.67 12.35 8.78
N LEU A 190 -12.46 12.72 8.39
CA LEU A 190 -12.02 14.10 8.39
C LEU A 190 -12.60 14.79 7.15
N SER A 191 -13.37 15.85 7.37
CA SER A 191 -13.85 16.69 6.28
C SER A 191 -12.69 17.44 5.64
N SER A 192 -12.91 17.93 4.41
CA SER A 192 -11.93 18.68 3.62
C SER A 192 -11.27 19.85 4.37
N ALA A 193 -12.02 20.56 5.22
CA ALA A 193 -11.51 21.70 5.99
C ALA A 193 -10.66 21.32 7.21
N GLY A 194 -10.70 20.06 7.66
CA GLY A 194 -9.97 19.56 8.82
C GLY A 194 -8.83 18.60 8.48
N ALA A 195 -8.63 18.30 7.19
CA ALA A 195 -7.55 17.43 6.75
C ALA A 195 -6.18 18.09 6.96
N PRO A 196 -5.16 17.34 7.42
CA PRO A 196 -3.78 17.84 7.48
C PRO A 196 -3.32 18.36 6.12
N SER A 197 -2.32 19.25 6.11
CA SER A 197 -1.82 19.90 4.88
C SER A 197 -1.42 18.92 3.78
N GLU A 198 -0.94 17.74 4.17
CA GLU A 198 -0.52 16.65 3.30
C GLU A 198 -1.70 16.05 2.53
N PHE A 199 -2.91 16.15 3.07
CA PHE A 199 -4.13 15.61 2.46
C PHE A 199 -5.09 16.69 1.97
N SER A 200 -4.82 17.99 2.21
CA SER A 200 -5.77 19.07 1.97
C SER A 200 -6.13 19.25 0.48
N GLY A 201 -5.24 18.85 -0.44
CA GLY A 201 -5.52 18.86 -1.88
C GLY A 201 -6.45 17.74 -2.32
N ARG A 202 -6.32 16.55 -1.72
CA ARG A 202 -7.09 15.34 -2.09
C ARG A 202 -8.38 15.19 -1.29
N ALA A 203 -8.41 15.60 -0.02
CA ALA A 203 -9.58 15.45 0.84
C ALA A 203 -10.87 16.05 0.22
N PRO A 204 -10.88 17.24 -0.42
CA PRO A 204 -12.06 17.74 -1.12
C PRO A 204 -12.52 16.84 -2.28
N LEU A 205 -11.57 16.24 -3.01
CA LEU A 205 -11.85 15.38 -4.16
C LEU A 205 -12.36 13.99 -3.75
N LEU A 206 -11.99 13.55 -2.53
CA LEU A 206 -12.39 12.27 -1.95
C LEU A 206 -13.60 12.37 -1.02
N ASP A 207 -14.22 13.56 -0.90
CA ASP A 207 -15.27 13.86 0.07
C ASP A 207 -14.86 13.63 1.55
N GLY A 208 -13.58 13.84 1.83
CA GLY A 208 -12.94 13.60 3.12
C GLY A 208 -12.00 12.40 3.12
N VAL A 209 -11.32 12.19 4.26
CA VAL A 209 -10.42 11.05 4.47
C VAL A 209 -10.89 10.28 5.70
N SER A 210 -11.24 9.01 5.52
CA SER A 210 -11.64 8.13 6.60
C SER A 210 -10.44 7.46 7.27
N THR A 211 -10.49 7.33 8.59
CA THR A 211 -9.52 6.58 9.39
C THR A 211 -10.22 5.65 10.35
N VAL A 212 -9.64 4.47 10.55
CA VAL A 212 -10.13 3.43 11.47
C VAL A 212 -9.07 3.15 12.54
N LEU A 213 -9.52 3.05 13.79
CA LEU A 213 -8.74 2.41 14.85
C LEU A 213 -9.15 0.95 14.90
N VAL A 214 -8.19 0.04 14.78
CA VAL A 214 -8.43 -1.40 14.71
C VAL A 214 -7.71 -2.13 15.85
N ALA A 215 -8.22 -3.31 16.20
CA ALA A 215 -7.58 -4.28 17.08
C ALA A 215 -7.24 -5.56 16.31
N PHE A 216 -6.00 -5.99 16.44
CA PHE A 216 -5.52 -7.30 16.01
C PHE A 216 -5.84 -8.35 17.08
N GLU A 217 -6.01 -9.61 16.67
CA GLU A 217 -6.32 -10.70 17.61
C GLU A 217 -5.21 -10.90 18.65
N GLU A 218 -3.97 -10.63 18.26
CA GLU A 218 -2.79 -10.75 19.12
C GLU A 218 -2.70 -9.63 20.18
N GLY A 219 -3.58 -8.63 20.13
CA GLY A 219 -3.67 -7.55 21.12
C GLY A 219 -3.27 -6.14 20.65
N PRO A 220 -2.28 -5.96 19.74
CA PRO A 220 -1.95 -4.63 19.23
C PRO A 220 -3.14 -3.90 18.61
N LYS A 221 -3.08 -2.57 18.67
CA LYS A 221 -4.05 -1.67 18.06
C LYS A 221 -3.34 -0.71 17.13
N GLY A 222 -3.98 -0.36 16.02
CA GLY A 222 -3.40 0.50 15.00
C GLY A 222 -4.40 1.46 14.40
N VAL A 223 -3.92 2.61 13.94
CA VAL A 223 -4.71 3.57 13.18
C VAL A 223 -4.31 3.49 11.72
N PHE A 224 -5.30 3.34 10.84
CA PHE A 224 -5.09 3.22 9.40
C PHE A 224 -6.07 4.14 8.66
N MET A 225 -5.63 4.75 7.56
CA MET A 225 -6.57 5.33 6.61
C MET A 225 -7.33 4.22 5.91
N LEU A 226 -8.60 4.45 5.57
CA LEU A 226 -9.31 3.56 4.66
C LEU A 226 -8.89 3.83 3.21
N ALA A 227 -8.98 2.78 2.40
CA ALA A 227 -8.89 2.84 0.96
C ALA A 227 -10.13 2.19 0.35
N ASP A 228 -10.50 2.64 -0.85
CA ASP A 228 -11.65 2.15 -1.61
C ASP A 228 -12.99 2.22 -0.84
N ASP A 229 -13.20 3.31 -0.07
CA ASP A 229 -14.39 3.54 0.76
C ASP A 229 -15.44 4.43 0.09
N GLU A 230 -15.45 4.53 -1.25
CA GLU A 230 -16.35 5.42 -1.99
C GLU A 230 -17.83 5.01 -1.92
N HIS A 231 -18.10 3.75 -1.58
CA HIS A 231 -19.45 3.17 -1.63
C HIS A 231 -19.91 2.54 -0.32
N GLU A 232 -19.03 2.41 0.67
CA GLU A 232 -19.31 1.72 1.92
C GLU A 232 -18.62 2.44 3.09
N ALA A 233 -19.39 2.70 4.14
CA ALA A 233 -18.85 3.29 5.35
C ALA A 233 -18.39 2.19 6.32
N PRO A 234 -17.29 2.39 7.07
CA PRO A 234 -16.90 1.47 8.13
C PRO A 234 -17.98 1.38 9.23
N GLU A 235 -18.11 0.19 9.81
CA GLU A 235 -18.93 -0.04 10.99
C GLU A 235 -18.04 -0.47 12.17
N ILE A 236 -18.43 -0.07 13.39
CA ILE A 236 -17.80 -0.59 14.62
C ILE A 236 -18.04 -2.10 14.66
N ASP A 237 -17.04 -2.85 15.10
CA ASP A 237 -16.96 -4.32 15.08
C ASP A 237 -16.86 -4.94 13.67
N GLY A 238 -16.90 -4.13 12.61
CA GLY A 238 -16.57 -4.55 11.25
C GLY A 238 -15.14 -5.04 11.11
N LYS A 239 -14.84 -5.75 10.02
CA LYS A 239 -13.53 -6.34 9.76
C LYS A 239 -12.81 -5.63 8.62
N VAL A 240 -11.49 -5.50 8.73
CA VAL A 240 -10.64 -4.94 7.68
C VAL A 240 -9.42 -5.82 7.40
N ARG A 241 -8.92 -5.73 6.17
CA ARG A 241 -7.58 -6.20 5.77
C ARG A 241 -6.73 -5.00 5.37
N PHE A 242 -5.45 -5.24 5.09
CA PHE A 242 -4.48 -4.20 4.80
C PHE A 242 -3.85 -4.38 3.43
N GLU A 243 -3.90 -3.32 2.65
CA GLU A 243 -3.28 -3.24 1.33
C GLU A 243 -2.23 -2.13 1.31
N VAL A 244 -1.15 -2.36 0.57
CA VAL A 244 -0.16 -1.32 0.33
C VAL A 244 -0.75 -0.29 -0.60
N ARG A 245 -0.74 0.97 -0.18
CA ARG A 245 -1.25 2.12 -0.92
C ARG A 245 -0.29 3.30 -0.80
N ARG A 246 -0.43 4.26 -1.70
CA ARG A 246 0.17 5.59 -1.53
C ARG A 246 -0.41 6.23 -0.27
N LEU A 247 0.46 6.68 0.63
CA LEU A 247 0.07 7.42 1.82
C LEU A 247 0.09 8.92 1.54
N TYR A 248 1.26 9.43 1.21
CA TYR A 248 1.49 10.84 0.90
C TYR A 248 2.76 11.05 0.07
N GLY A 249 2.88 12.21 -0.58
CA GLY A 249 4.10 12.68 -1.24
C GLY A 249 4.90 13.63 -0.35
N GLN A 250 6.24 13.54 -0.38
CA GLN A 250 7.14 14.47 0.34
C GLN A 250 8.55 14.43 -0.28
N ASP A 251 9.23 15.58 -0.36
CA ASP A 251 10.63 15.69 -0.80
C ASP A 251 10.91 15.02 -2.17
N GLY A 252 9.95 15.09 -3.09
CA GLY A 252 10.07 14.49 -4.42
C GLY A 252 9.88 12.97 -4.44
N MET A 253 9.45 12.37 -3.34
CA MET A 253 9.27 10.93 -3.19
C MET A 253 7.83 10.57 -2.80
N MET A 254 7.40 9.39 -3.24
CA MET A 254 6.15 8.77 -2.80
C MET A 254 6.37 7.90 -1.56
N HIS A 255 5.53 8.07 -0.54
CA HIS A 255 5.51 7.23 0.65
C HIS A 255 4.41 6.19 0.55
N TYR A 256 4.78 4.93 0.72
CA TYR A 256 3.86 3.80 0.71
C TYR A 256 3.66 3.26 2.12
N GLY A 257 2.48 2.69 2.36
CA GLY A 257 2.12 2.11 3.63
C GLY A 257 0.82 1.34 3.54
N LEU A 258 0.44 0.73 4.65
CA LEU A 258 -0.81 0.01 4.73
C LEU A 258 -1.98 0.98 4.90
N LYS A 259 -3.00 0.81 4.06
CA LYS A 259 -4.35 1.31 4.30
C LYS A 259 -5.28 0.14 4.57
N ALA A 260 -6.30 0.39 5.40
CA ALA A 260 -7.33 -0.58 5.69
C ALA A 260 -8.34 -0.64 4.53
N VAL A 261 -8.79 -1.84 4.18
CA VAL A 261 -9.84 -2.10 3.21
C VAL A 261 -10.92 -2.91 3.91
N LEU A 262 -12.18 -2.49 3.77
CA LEU A 262 -13.32 -3.18 4.38
C LEU A 262 -13.42 -4.61 3.84
N CYS A 263 -13.56 -5.59 4.74
CA CYS A 263 -13.98 -6.92 4.34
C CYS A 263 -15.46 -6.84 3.95
N GLN A 264 -15.80 -7.26 2.72
CA GLN A 264 -17.21 -7.44 2.36
C GLN A 264 -17.87 -8.41 3.35
N SER A 265 -19.06 -8.04 3.81
CA SER A 265 -19.91 -8.88 4.66
C SER A 265 -20.60 -10.00 3.89
#